data_AF-A0A962N845-F1
#
_entry.id   AF-A0A962N845-F1
#
_cell.length_a   1.000
_cell.length_b   1.000
_cell.length_c   1.000
_cell.angle_alpha   90.00
_cell.angle_beta   90.00
_cell.angle_gamma   90.00
#
_symmetry.space_group_name_H-M   'P 1'
#
loop_
_entity.id
_entity.type
_entity.pdbx_description
1 polymer ?
#
loop_
_entity_poly.entity_id
_entity_poly.type
_entity_poly.pdbx_seq_one_letter_code
_entity_poly.pdbx_strand_id
1 'polypeptide(L)'
;MSPQPARDTIAAIASPAGHGGVGVIRVSGPAAATMASILLGREPTPRLAHYCRWQDETGAPIDQGLLLYFPAPRSYTGEDVLELQGHGGRVVLELLLQRVLALGARLARPGEFTERAFLEGKLDLAQAEAVADLITAGSASAARAALRSLDGVFSDRVDALLSELVALRVLLEAAIDFPDEEIDILSEGDVSRRLALLLQSVQQLLQEAERGQRLRDGLYLVILGPPNAGKSSLLNALAGSDRAIVTPIAGTTRDVLREALVLRGVPVTVVDTAGLRDSDDPIEAEGVRRARLEAARADHALIVLDDSDPEAD
;
A
#
# COMPACT_ATOMS: atom_id res chain seq x y z
N MET A 1 -13.01 0.82 34.03
CA MET A 1 -12.56 0.12 32.81
C MET A 1 -13.58 -0.95 32.50
N SER A 2 -14.40 -0.76 31.47
CA SER A 2 -15.25 -1.84 30.96
C SER A 2 -14.33 -2.96 30.47
N PRO A 3 -14.61 -4.24 30.77
CA PRO A 3 -13.81 -5.33 30.21
C PRO A 3 -13.86 -5.22 28.69
N GLN A 4 -12.70 -5.07 28.06
CA GLN A 4 -12.60 -5.18 26.60
C GLN A 4 -13.18 -6.55 26.23
N PRO A 5 -14.13 -6.63 25.28
CA PRO A 5 -14.61 -7.92 24.81
C PRO A 5 -13.40 -8.74 24.35
N ALA A 6 -13.37 -10.02 24.72
CA ALA A 6 -12.31 -10.92 24.28
C ALA A 6 -12.21 -10.84 22.75
N ARG A 7 -11.04 -10.43 22.24
CA ARG A 7 -10.82 -10.26 20.80
C ARG A 7 -11.10 -11.58 20.07
N ASP A 8 -11.76 -11.48 18.93
CA ASP A 8 -11.99 -12.61 18.04
C ASP A 8 -10.69 -13.04 17.35
N THR A 9 -10.65 -14.29 16.87
CA THR A 9 -9.57 -14.79 16.03
C THR A 9 -9.96 -14.69 14.57
N ILE A 10 -9.11 -14.10 13.74
CA ILE A 10 -9.36 -13.89 12.31
C ILE A 10 -8.47 -14.79 11.45
N ALA A 11 -8.96 -15.15 10.26
CA ALA A 11 -8.21 -15.90 9.26
C ALA A 11 -8.47 -15.37 7.84
N ALA A 12 -7.46 -15.47 6.96
CA ALA A 12 -7.61 -15.22 5.53
C ALA A 12 -6.51 -15.92 4.73
N ILE A 13 -6.74 -16.06 3.41
CA ILE A 13 -5.68 -16.38 2.46
C ILE A 13 -4.80 -15.14 2.30
N ALA A 14 -3.52 -15.26 2.62
CA ALA A 14 -2.54 -14.17 2.61
C ALA A 14 -1.72 -14.09 1.30
N SER A 15 -1.75 -15.16 0.49
CA SER A 15 -1.13 -15.16 -0.84
C SER A 15 -2.07 -14.56 -1.90
N PRO A 16 -1.54 -13.97 -2.99
CA PRO A 16 -2.36 -13.46 -4.09
C PRO A 16 -3.29 -14.53 -4.69
N ALA A 17 -4.41 -14.10 -5.25
CA ALA A 17 -5.28 -14.99 -6.01
C ALA A 17 -4.59 -15.49 -7.28
N GLY A 18 -4.77 -16.76 -7.62
CA GLY A 18 -4.18 -17.38 -8.80
C GLY A 18 -3.68 -18.79 -8.52
N HIS A 19 -2.78 -19.26 -9.38
CA HIS A 19 -2.07 -20.53 -9.20
C HIS A 19 -0.63 -20.22 -8.79
N GLY A 20 -0.19 -20.77 -7.67
CA GLY A 20 1.18 -20.67 -7.19
C GLY A 20 1.69 -22.02 -6.69
N GLY A 21 3.01 -22.17 -6.59
CA GLY A 21 3.61 -23.35 -5.97
C GLY A 21 3.24 -23.47 -4.49
N VAL A 22 3.12 -22.34 -3.80
CA VAL A 22 2.75 -22.25 -2.38
C VAL A 22 1.66 -21.21 -2.20
N GLY A 23 0.70 -21.50 -1.33
CA GLY A 23 -0.30 -20.56 -0.84
C GLY A 23 -0.29 -20.50 0.68
N VAL A 24 -0.63 -19.34 1.23
CA VAL A 24 -0.53 -19.09 2.67
C VAL A 24 -1.89 -18.74 3.23
N ILE A 25 -2.29 -19.39 4.33
CA ILE A 25 -3.40 -18.96 5.18
C ILE A 25 -2.81 -18.41 6.46
N ARG A 26 -3.20 -17.19 6.82
CA ARG A 26 -2.78 -16.53 8.05
C ARG A 26 -3.95 -16.46 9.01
N VAL A 27 -3.67 -16.72 10.28
CA VAL A 27 -4.61 -16.64 11.41
C VAL A 27 -4.00 -15.74 12.48
N SER A 28 -4.78 -14.85 13.09
CA SER A 28 -4.35 -13.97 14.19
C SER A 28 -5.41 -13.90 15.28
N GLY A 29 -5.00 -14.04 16.54
CA GLY A 29 -5.86 -13.87 17.70
C GLY A 29 -5.71 -14.98 18.75
N PRO A 30 -6.49 -14.92 19.84
CA PRO A 30 -6.26 -15.76 21.02
C PRO A 30 -6.44 -17.27 20.79
N ALA A 31 -7.16 -17.70 19.76
CA ALA A 31 -7.35 -19.12 19.46
C ALA A 31 -6.23 -19.71 18.58
N ALA A 32 -5.30 -18.90 18.06
CA ALA A 32 -4.29 -19.35 17.10
C ALA A 32 -3.38 -20.46 17.65
N ALA A 33 -2.97 -20.39 18.92
CA ALA A 33 -2.18 -21.45 19.57
C ALA A 33 -2.92 -22.78 19.67
N THR A 34 -4.20 -22.73 20.05
CA THR A 34 -5.07 -23.90 20.15
C THR A 34 -5.31 -24.51 18.77
N MET A 35 -5.61 -23.68 17.76
CA MET A 35 -5.78 -24.12 16.37
C MET A 35 -4.50 -24.77 15.84
N ALA A 36 -3.34 -24.18 16.12
CA ALA A 36 -2.05 -24.73 15.71
C ALA A 36 -1.82 -26.11 16.33
N SER A 37 -2.15 -26.29 17.61
CA SER A 37 -2.01 -27.58 18.30
C SER A 37 -2.95 -28.65 17.72
N ILE A 38 -4.18 -28.28 17.39
CA ILE A 38 -5.17 -29.18 16.74
C ILE A 38 -4.68 -29.60 15.35
N LEU A 39 -4.24 -28.65 14.54
CA LEU A 39 -3.81 -28.89 13.16
C LEU A 39 -2.48 -29.65 13.08
N LEU A 40 -1.61 -29.48 14.07
CA LEU A 40 -0.34 -30.19 14.17
C LEU A 40 -0.46 -31.55 14.89
N GLY A 41 -1.47 -31.73 15.74
CA GLY A 41 -1.64 -32.90 16.61
C GLY A 41 -0.76 -32.91 17.87
N ARG A 42 -0.04 -31.81 18.13
CA ARG A 42 0.83 -31.59 19.30
C ARG A 42 1.08 -30.08 19.44
N GLU A 43 1.63 -29.65 20.58
CA GLU A 43 2.00 -28.25 20.75
C GLU A 43 3.05 -27.80 19.71
N PRO A 44 2.84 -26.66 19.03
CA PRO A 44 3.80 -26.16 18.06
C PRO A 44 5.00 -25.52 18.76
N THR A 45 6.20 -25.83 18.28
CA THR A 45 7.39 -25.06 18.65
C THR A 45 7.34 -23.68 17.96
N PRO A 46 7.41 -22.56 18.70
CA PRO A 46 7.41 -21.22 18.14
C PRO A 46 8.49 -21.02 17.07
N ARG A 47 8.10 -20.40 15.93
CA ARG A 47 8.98 -19.99 14.83
C ARG A 47 9.80 -21.13 14.20
N LEU A 48 9.35 -22.37 14.39
CA LEU A 48 9.88 -23.53 13.69
C LEU A 48 8.85 -24.00 12.67
N ALA A 49 9.31 -24.34 11.46
CA ALA A 49 8.44 -24.92 10.46
C ALA A 49 8.15 -26.39 10.82
N HIS A 50 6.87 -26.73 10.93
CA HIS A 50 6.42 -28.10 11.16
C HIS A 50 5.77 -28.62 9.89
N TYR A 51 6.22 -29.77 9.39
CA TYR A 51 5.52 -30.46 8.32
C TYR A 51 4.29 -31.18 8.87
N CYS A 52 3.13 -30.96 8.26
CA CYS A 52 1.86 -31.55 8.68
C CYS A 52 0.96 -31.89 7.51
N ARG A 53 0.08 -32.87 7.72
CA ARG A 53 -1.00 -33.25 6.81
C ARG A 53 -2.31 -32.81 7.43
N TRP A 54 -3.05 -31.95 6.74
CA TRP A 54 -4.31 -31.42 7.20
C TRP A 54 -5.46 -32.25 6.68
N GLN A 55 -6.47 -32.41 7.54
CA GLN A 55 -7.68 -33.15 7.26
C GLN A 55 -8.90 -32.29 7.60
N ASP A 56 -10.01 -32.58 6.93
CA ASP A 56 -11.29 -31.97 7.25
C ASP A 56 -11.90 -32.56 8.52
N GLU A 57 -13.14 -32.18 8.84
CA GLU A 57 -13.87 -32.68 10.01
C GLU A 57 -14.20 -34.17 9.94
N THR A 58 -14.27 -34.73 8.74
CA THR A 58 -14.58 -36.15 8.48
C THR A 58 -13.33 -37.03 8.48
N GLY A 59 -12.14 -36.42 8.52
CA GLY A 59 -10.85 -37.10 8.40
C GLY A 59 -10.37 -37.26 6.96
N ALA A 60 -11.06 -36.69 5.97
CA ALA A 60 -10.61 -36.71 4.59
C ALA A 60 -9.41 -35.75 4.42
N PRO A 61 -8.41 -36.12 3.59
CA PRO A 61 -7.23 -35.29 3.40
C PRO A 61 -7.59 -34.00 2.65
N ILE A 62 -7.11 -32.86 3.16
CA ILE A 62 -7.21 -31.55 2.48
C ILE A 62 -5.92 -31.30 1.71
N ASP A 63 -4.80 -31.22 2.43
CA ASP A 63 -3.48 -30.91 1.88
C ASP A 63 -2.38 -31.29 2.87
N GLN A 64 -1.12 -31.11 2.46
CA GLN A 64 0.06 -31.25 3.29
C GLN A 64 1.01 -30.09 3.04
N GLY A 65 1.65 -29.59 4.08
CA GLY A 65 2.45 -28.38 4.00
C GLY A 65 3.19 -28.06 5.28
N LEU A 66 3.53 -26.78 5.45
CA LEU A 66 4.21 -26.27 6.63
C LEU A 66 3.26 -25.48 7.51
N LEU A 67 3.40 -25.68 8.82
CA LEU A 67 2.75 -24.89 9.85
C LEU A 67 3.82 -24.11 10.61
N LEU A 68 3.57 -22.80 10.76
CA LEU A 68 4.40 -21.89 11.55
C LEU A 68 3.53 -21.21 12.60
N TYR A 69 4.04 -21.14 13.83
CA TYR A 69 3.37 -20.46 14.93
C TYR A 69 4.27 -19.35 15.49
N PHE A 70 3.69 -18.17 15.69
CA PHE A 70 4.34 -16.97 16.18
C PHE A 70 3.58 -16.48 17.42
N PRO A 71 4.08 -16.74 18.64
CA PRO A 71 3.43 -16.27 19.85
C PRO A 71 3.53 -14.74 19.99
N ALA A 72 2.51 -14.13 20.59
CA ALA A 72 2.53 -12.75 21.04
C ALA A 72 3.70 -12.48 22.01
N PRO A 73 4.26 -11.26 22.05
CA PRO A 73 4.01 -10.10 21.18
C PRO A 73 4.83 -10.14 19.88
N ARG A 74 5.42 -11.30 19.58
CA ARG A 74 6.55 -11.48 18.68
C ARG A 74 6.11 -12.00 17.30
N SER A 75 5.02 -11.43 16.81
CA SER A 75 4.37 -11.69 15.53
C SER A 75 4.14 -10.39 14.73
N TYR A 76 3.54 -10.51 13.54
CA TYR A 76 3.17 -9.36 12.70
C TYR A 76 2.11 -8.48 13.36
N THR A 77 1.02 -9.06 13.84
CA THR A 77 -0.12 -8.34 14.44
C THR A 77 0.12 -7.95 15.90
N GLY A 78 1.18 -8.48 16.54
CA GLY A 78 1.36 -8.38 17.99
C GLY A 78 0.58 -9.43 18.78
N GLU A 79 -0.35 -10.15 18.16
CA GLU A 79 -1.11 -11.24 18.75
C GLU A 79 -0.45 -12.60 18.47
N ASP A 80 -1.03 -13.69 18.97
CA ASP A 80 -0.67 -15.02 18.49
C ASP A 80 -1.05 -15.16 17.01
N VAL A 81 -0.09 -15.59 16.19
CA VAL A 81 -0.27 -15.77 14.74
C VAL A 81 0.10 -17.19 14.34
N LEU A 82 -0.74 -17.77 13.48
CA LEU A 82 -0.53 -19.07 12.86
C LEU A 82 -0.50 -18.88 11.33
N GLU A 83 0.48 -19.49 10.67
CA GLU A 83 0.54 -19.55 9.21
C GLU A 83 0.56 -21.01 8.74
N LEU A 84 -0.32 -21.30 7.77
CA LEU A 84 -0.38 -22.59 7.08
C LEU A 84 0.08 -22.35 5.64
N GLN A 85 1.17 -23.01 5.24
CA GLN A 85 1.76 -22.91 3.91
C GLN A 85 1.55 -24.23 3.18
N GLY A 86 0.54 -24.29 2.32
CA GLY A 86 0.18 -25.45 1.51
C GLY A 86 0.39 -25.21 0.01
N HIS A 87 -0.15 -26.08 -0.83
CA HIS A 87 -0.12 -25.88 -2.27
C HIS A 87 -0.98 -24.67 -2.67
N GLY A 88 -0.47 -23.82 -3.57
CA GLY A 88 -1.12 -22.58 -3.98
C GLY A 88 -2.28 -22.75 -4.97
N GLY A 89 -3.04 -23.85 -4.86
CA GLY A 89 -4.25 -24.09 -5.62
C GLY A 89 -5.46 -23.48 -4.94
N ARG A 90 -6.25 -22.67 -5.66
CA ARG A 90 -7.40 -21.94 -5.10
C ARG A 90 -8.35 -22.83 -4.29
N VAL A 91 -8.77 -23.96 -4.84
CA VAL A 91 -9.72 -24.88 -4.18
C VAL A 91 -9.12 -25.46 -2.89
N VAL A 92 -7.83 -25.78 -2.89
CA VAL A 92 -7.13 -26.34 -1.73
C VAL A 92 -7.04 -25.32 -0.60
N LEU A 93 -6.70 -24.06 -0.94
CA LEU A 93 -6.67 -22.97 0.03
C LEU A 93 -8.05 -22.64 0.58
N GLU A 94 -9.10 -22.70 -0.25
CA GLU A 94 -10.48 -22.50 0.20
C GLU A 94 -10.92 -23.59 1.20
N LEU A 95 -10.60 -24.86 0.92
CA LEU A 95 -10.88 -25.98 1.85
C LEU A 95 -10.11 -25.84 3.16
N LEU A 96 -8.83 -25.48 3.10
CA LEU A 96 -8.02 -25.30 4.30
C LEU A 96 -8.49 -24.07 5.11
N LEU A 97 -8.93 -23.00 4.44
CA LEU A 97 -9.53 -21.84 5.11
C LEU A 97 -10.84 -22.22 5.80
N GLN A 98 -11.72 -22.95 5.13
CA GLN A 98 -12.95 -23.47 5.74
C GLN A 98 -12.66 -24.29 6.99
N ARG A 99 -11.63 -25.14 6.94
CA ARG A 99 -11.19 -25.91 8.11
C ARG A 99 -10.76 -25.01 9.27
N VAL A 100 -10.02 -23.95 9.01
CA VAL A 100 -9.61 -22.96 10.03
C VAL A 100 -10.81 -22.21 10.60
N LEU A 101 -11.76 -21.80 9.75
CA LEU A 101 -12.98 -21.11 10.18
C LEU A 101 -13.83 -22.01 11.10
N ALA A 102 -13.95 -23.30 10.77
CA ALA A 102 -14.65 -24.28 11.58
C ALA A 102 -14.01 -24.50 12.97
N LEU A 103 -12.70 -24.23 13.11
CA LEU A 103 -12.01 -24.25 14.41
C LEU A 103 -12.25 -22.99 15.25
N GLY A 104 -13.10 -22.06 14.80
CA GLY A 104 -13.54 -20.89 15.56
C GLY A 104 -12.95 -19.55 15.09
N ALA A 105 -12.28 -19.51 13.94
CA ALA A 105 -11.84 -18.24 13.35
C ALA A 105 -12.97 -17.61 12.53
N ARG A 106 -13.00 -16.27 12.47
CA ARG A 106 -13.82 -15.49 11.53
C ARG A 106 -12.97 -15.08 10.32
N LEU A 107 -13.61 -14.87 9.17
CA LEU A 107 -12.92 -14.29 8.02
C LEU A 107 -12.44 -12.85 8.31
N ALA A 108 -11.17 -12.55 8.04
CA ALA A 108 -10.63 -11.20 8.23
C ALA A 108 -11.25 -10.20 7.24
N ARG A 109 -11.44 -8.95 7.69
CA ARG A 109 -11.77 -7.81 6.83
C ARG A 109 -10.54 -7.36 6.03
N PRO A 110 -10.71 -6.64 4.90
CA PRO A 110 -9.58 -6.02 4.20
C PRO A 110 -8.75 -5.15 5.15
N GLY A 111 -7.43 -5.36 5.16
CA GLY A 111 -6.50 -4.61 6.01
C GLY A 111 -6.47 -5.01 7.50
N GLU A 112 -7.36 -5.90 7.98
CA GLU A 112 -7.55 -6.15 9.41
C GLU A 112 -6.28 -6.65 10.14
N PHE A 113 -5.40 -7.40 9.47
CA PHE A 113 -4.12 -7.80 10.08
C PHE A 113 -3.19 -6.60 10.35
N THR A 114 -3.09 -5.67 9.40
CA THR A 114 -2.27 -4.45 9.56
C THR A 114 -2.94 -3.48 10.53
N GLU A 115 -4.28 -3.37 10.51
CA GLU A 115 -5.06 -2.63 11.50
C GLU A 115 -4.74 -3.11 12.92
N ARG A 116 -4.73 -4.43 13.15
CA ARG A 116 -4.37 -5.00 14.46
C ARG A 116 -2.92 -4.72 14.84
N ALA A 117 -1.98 -4.82 13.90
CA ALA A 117 -0.59 -4.47 14.14
C ALA A 117 -0.45 -3.00 14.61
N PHE A 118 -1.18 -2.08 13.98
CA PHE A 118 -1.23 -0.68 14.40
C PHE A 118 -1.83 -0.52 15.81
N LEU A 119 -2.96 -1.17 16.09
CA LEU A 119 -3.62 -1.10 17.40
C LEU A 119 -2.79 -1.71 18.54
N GLU A 120 -1.93 -2.70 18.25
CA GLU A 120 -0.96 -3.28 19.19
C GLU A 120 0.35 -2.49 19.27
N GLY A 121 0.47 -1.34 18.59
CA GLY A 121 1.67 -0.52 18.59
C GLY A 121 2.88 -1.17 17.92
N LYS A 122 2.65 -2.16 17.04
CA LYS A 122 3.71 -2.79 16.23
C LYS A 122 4.16 -1.89 15.09
N LEU A 123 3.25 -1.06 14.61
CA LEU A 123 3.42 -0.10 13.53
C LEU A 123 2.69 1.18 13.96
N ASP A 124 3.19 2.34 13.54
CA ASP A 124 2.37 3.56 13.49
C ASP A 124 1.50 3.59 12.23
N LEU A 125 0.71 4.66 12.07
CA LEU A 125 -0.21 4.79 10.94
C LEU A 125 0.53 4.94 9.60
N ALA A 126 1.62 5.71 9.55
CA ALA A 126 2.40 5.92 8.33
C ALA A 126 3.10 4.63 7.88
N GLN A 127 3.58 3.83 8.84
CA GLN A 127 4.13 2.49 8.59
C GLN A 127 3.04 1.52 8.10
N ALA A 128 1.84 1.57 8.68
CA ALA A 128 0.70 0.75 8.23
C ALA A 128 0.29 1.07 6.78
N GLU A 129 0.25 2.36 6.41
CA GLU A 129 0.01 2.80 5.03
C GLU A 129 1.14 2.37 4.09
N ALA A 130 2.39 2.46 4.54
CA ALA A 130 3.55 2.04 3.76
C ALA A 130 3.54 0.54 3.40
N VAL A 131 2.90 -0.32 4.18
CA VAL A 131 2.69 -1.73 3.83
C VAL A 131 1.85 -1.85 2.55
N ALA A 132 0.76 -1.08 2.44
CA ALA A 132 -0.09 -1.08 1.26
C ALA A 132 0.68 -0.54 0.05
N ASP A 133 1.38 0.59 0.22
CA ASP A 133 2.19 1.21 -0.83
C ASP A 133 3.26 0.25 -1.36
N LEU A 134 3.90 -0.53 -0.49
CA LEU A 134 4.91 -1.51 -0.88
C LEU A 134 4.31 -2.65 -1.73
N ILE A 135 3.13 -3.14 -1.34
CA ILE A 135 2.44 -4.22 -2.07
C ILE A 135 2.01 -3.76 -3.47
N THR A 136 1.60 -2.49 -3.60
CA THR A 136 1.11 -1.94 -4.88
C THR A 136 2.18 -1.22 -5.69
N ALA A 137 3.44 -1.19 -5.24
CA ALA A 137 4.50 -0.41 -5.87
C ALA A 137 4.74 -0.84 -7.34
N GLY A 138 4.46 0.05 -8.28
CA GLY A 138 4.68 -0.18 -9.72
C GLY A 138 6.12 0.04 -10.21
N SER A 139 7.03 0.49 -9.34
CA SER A 139 8.44 0.72 -9.68
C SER A 139 9.37 0.45 -8.50
N ALA A 140 10.66 0.22 -8.79
CA ALA A 140 11.68 0.06 -7.76
C ALA A 140 11.87 1.31 -6.89
N SER A 141 11.63 2.50 -7.44
CA SER A 141 11.75 3.76 -6.68
C SER A 141 10.61 3.90 -5.67
N ALA A 142 9.37 3.59 -6.08
CA ALA A 142 8.19 3.55 -5.22
C ALA A 142 8.36 2.51 -4.10
N ALA A 143 8.80 1.29 -4.44
CA ALA A 143 9.04 0.24 -3.44
C ALA A 143 10.10 0.65 -2.39
N ARG A 144 11.21 1.26 -2.83
CA ARG A 144 12.23 1.79 -1.90
C ARG A 144 11.72 2.93 -1.03
N ALA A 145 10.82 3.77 -1.55
CA ALA A 145 10.21 4.85 -0.78
C ALA A 145 9.28 4.28 0.30
N ALA A 146 8.43 3.31 -0.05
CA ALA A 146 7.56 2.61 0.89
C ALA A 146 8.38 1.89 1.98
N LEU A 147 9.48 1.20 1.63
CA LEU A 147 10.37 0.57 2.61
C LEU A 147 10.95 1.56 3.62
N ARG A 148 11.41 2.74 3.18
CA ARG A 148 11.93 3.76 4.12
C ARG A 148 10.86 4.27 5.09
N SER A 149 9.62 4.41 4.62
CA SER A 149 8.50 4.79 5.48
C SER A 149 8.17 3.68 6.47
N LEU A 150 8.19 2.41 6.02
CA LEU A 150 8.02 1.23 6.86
C LEU A 150 9.11 1.09 7.92
N ASP A 151 10.36 1.44 7.59
CA ASP A 151 11.50 1.48 8.52
C ASP A 151 11.39 2.60 9.58
N GLY A 152 10.36 3.46 9.50
CA GLY A 152 10.09 4.51 10.49
C GLY A 152 10.75 5.86 10.19
N VAL A 153 11.51 6.00 9.10
CA VAL A 153 12.27 7.24 8.80
C VAL A 153 11.36 8.47 8.69
N PHE A 154 10.15 8.32 8.18
CA PHE A 154 9.19 9.42 8.11
C PHE A 154 8.64 9.76 9.49
N SER A 155 8.25 8.74 10.26
CA SER A 155 7.73 8.87 11.63
C SER A 155 8.74 9.53 12.56
N ASP A 156 10.01 9.10 12.53
CA ASP A 156 11.09 9.69 13.33
C ASP A 156 11.23 11.21 13.10
N ARG A 157 11.03 11.66 11.85
CA ARG A 157 11.10 13.09 11.51
C ARG A 157 9.88 13.87 12.00
N VAL A 158 8.69 13.27 11.94
CA VAL A 158 7.46 13.86 12.49
C VAL A 158 7.56 13.94 14.02
N ASP A 159 8.04 12.87 14.66
CA ASP A 159 8.19 12.80 16.12
C ASP A 159 9.27 13.77 16.62
N ALA A 160 10.34 13.99 15.87
CA ALA A 160 11.33 15.02 16.18
C ALA A 160 10.69 16.44 16.16
N LEU A 161 9.88 16.75 15.15
CA LEU A 161 9.16 18.02 15.07
C LEU A 161 8.15 18.17 16.22
N LEU A 162 7.42 17.10 16.53
CA LEU A 162 6.45 17.07 17.62
C LEU A 162 7.14 17.29 18.98
N SER A 163 8.28 16.65 19.20
CA SER A 163 9.06 16.77 20.43
C SER A 163 9.51 18.21 20.68
N GLU A 164 10.02 18.87 19.65
CA GLU A 164 10.42 20.29 19.70
C GLU A 164 9.20 21.22 19.93
N LEU A 165 8.06 20.93 19.29
CA LEU A 165 6.83 21.69 19.51
C LEU A 165 6.31 21.53 20.95
N VAL A 166 6.35 20.32 21.49
CA VAL A 166 5.98 20.04 22.89
C VAL A 166 6.92 20.76 23.84
N ALA A 167 8.23 20.75 23.58
CA ALA A 167 9.21 21.48 24.39
C ALA A 167 8.94 23.00 24.40
N LEU A 168 8.61 23.59 23.25
CA LEU A 168 8.19 24.99 23.16
C LEU A 168 6.89 25.27 23.92
N ARG A 169 5.92 24.36 23.85
CA ARG A 169 4.67 24.48 24.61
C ARG A 169 4.93 24.48 26.11
N VAL A 170 5.73 23.54 26.60
CA VAL A 170 6.10 23.45 28.03
C VAL A 170 6.74 24.76 28.50
N LEU A 171 7.61 25.34 27.69
CA LEU A 171 8.27 26.61 27.97
C LEU A 171 7.27 27.78 28.13
N LEU A 172 6.29 27.86 27.22
CA LEU A 172 5.25 28.88 27.28
C LEU A 172 4.29 28.68 28.46
N GLU A 173 3.91 27.44 28.75
CA GLU A 173 3.06 27.11 29.90
C GLU A 173 3.75 27.51 31.22
N ALA A 174 5.04 27.22 31.37
CA ALA A 174 5.80 27.64 32.55
C ALA A 174 5.84 29.17 32.72
N ALA A 175 6.03 29.92 31.62
CA ALA A 175 6.04 31.38 31.66
C ALA A 175 4.67 32.00 32.00
N ILE A 176 3.56 31.32 31.66
CA ILE A 176 2.20 31.77 31.98
C ILE A 176 1.86 31.46 33.45
N ASP A 177 2.25 30.28 33.94
CA ASP A 177 1.90 29.83 35.30
C ASP A 177 2.76 30.50 36.39
N PHE A 178 3.99 30.93 36.07
CA PHE A 178 4.95 31.51 37.02
C PHE A 178 5.52 32.86 36.54
N PRO A 179 4.69 33.91 36.42
CA PRO A 179 5.12 35.21 35.87
C PRO A 179 6.11 35.97 36.77
N ASP A 180 6.13 35.67 38.08
CA ASP A 180 6.98 36.33 39.08
C ASP A 180 8.34 35.63 39.27
N GLU A 181 8.52 34.43 38.73
CA GLU A 181 9.84 33.80 38.68
C GLU A 181 10.64 34.44 37.53
N GLU A 182 11.83 34.98 37.82
CA GLU A 182 12.81 35.42 36.80
C GLU A 182 13.35 34.20 36.05
N ILE A 183 12.48 33.46 35.38
CA ILE A 183 12.92 32.46 34.44
C ILE A 183 13.28 33.23 33.17
N ASP A 184 14.56 33.24 32.82
CA ASP A 184 15.16 33.81 31.59
C ASP A 184 14.68 33.06 30.31
N ILE A 185 13.43 32.59 30.34
CA ILE A 185 12.72 31.74 29.38
C ILE A 185 12.42 32.51 28.10
N LEU A 186 12.10 33.80 28.24
CA LEU A 186 11.65 34.67 27.17
C LEU A 186 12.68 35.74 26.89
N SER A 187 13.94 35.36 26.67
CA SER A 187 14.86 36.28 25.99
C SER A 187 14.15 36.74 24.70
N GLU A 188 14.04 38.06 24.51
CA GLU A 188 13.17 38.64 23.48
C GLU A 188 13.47 38.01 22.10
N GLY A 189 12.54 37.16 21.62
CA GLY A 189 12.59 36.54 20.30
C GLY A 189 13.10 35.10 20.21
N ASP A 190 13.50 34.44 21.30
CA ASP A 190 13.96 33.04 21.24
C ASP A 190 12.84 32.06 20.85
N VAL A 191 11.64 32.23 21.40
CA VAL A 191 10.45 31.43 21.02
C VAL A 191 10.12 31.65 19.55
N SER A 192 10.06 32.91 19.10
CA SER A 192 9.78 33.25 17.70
C SER A 192 10.82 32.66 16.74
N ARG A 193 12.10 32.66 17.13
CA ARG A 193 13.19 32.06 16.35
C ARG A 193 13.04 30.54 16.25
N ARG A 194 12.80 29.85 17.37
CA ARG A 194 12.60 28.40 17.39
C ARG A 194 11.36 27.98 16.59
N LEU A 195 10.27 28.74 16.69
CA LEU A 195 9.07 28.52 15.89
C LEU A 195 9.34 28.71 14.39
N ALA A 196 10.10 29.74 14.00
CA ALA A 196 10.48 29.96 12.60
C ALA A 196 11.32 28.80 12.05
N LEU A 197 12.26 28.26 12.83
CA LEU A 197 13.04 27.08 12.46
C LEU A 197 12.15 25.84 12.30
N LEU A 198 11.21 25.60 13.22
CA LEU A 198 10.24 24.52 13.11
C LEU A 198 9.38 24.62 11.86
N LEU A 199 8.88 25.82 11.54
CA LEU A 199 8.12 26.05 10.31
C LEU A 199 8.95 25.74 9.07
N GLN A 200 10.23 26.10 9.05
CA GLN A 200 11.14 25.77 7.96
C GLN A 200 11.33 24.25 7.82
N SER A 201 11.52 23.54 8.93
CA SER A 201 11.67 22.07 8.92
C SER A 201 10.39 21.37 8.46
N VAL A 202 9.22 21.86 8.87
CA VAL A 202 7.91 21.37 8.38
C VAL A 202 7.79 21.59 6.87
N GLN A 203 8.11 22.79 6.37
CA GLN A 203 8.06 23.09 4.93
C GLN A 203 8.99 22.19 4.14
N GLN A 204 10.20 21.92 4.64
CA GLN A 204 11.12 20.99 4.00
C GLN A 204 10.56 19.57 3.97
N LEU A 205 9.98 19.09 5.07
CA LEU A 205 9.37 17.77 5.14
C LEU A 205 8.19 17.64 4.15
N LEU A 206 7.36 18.68 4.02
CA LEU A 206 6.26 18.72 3.05
C LEU A 206 6.76 18.62 1.61
N GLN A 207 7.78 19.41 1.23
CA GLN A 207 8.35 19.36 -0.12
C GLN A 207 8.94 17.98 -0.47
N GLU A 208 9.57 17.32 0.50
CA GLU A 208 10.11 15.97 0.33
C GLU A 208 8.99 14.93 0.24
N ALA A 209 7.93 15.07 1.04
CA ALA A 209 6.76 14.21 1.00
C ALA A 209 6.00 14.32 -0.34
N GLU A 210 5.83 15.54 -0.88
CA GLU A 210 5.23 15.77 -2.20
C GLU A 210 6.04 15.09 -3.33
N ARG A 211 7.37 15.18 -3.27
CA ARG A 211 8.25 14.46 -4.22
C ARG A 211 8.09 12.95 -4.07
N GLY A 212 8.02 12.45 -2.84
CA GLY A 212 7.77 11.04 -2.56
C GLY A 212 6.42 10.57 -3.09
N GLN A 213 5.37 11.38 -2.93
CA GLN A 213 4.03 11.10 -3.44
C GLN A 213 4.02 10.99 -4.97
N ARG A 214 4.64 11.93 -5.69
CA ARG A 214 4.73 11.85 -7.17
C ARG A 214 5.48 10.60 -7.64
N LEU A 215 6.47 10.13 -6.89
CA LEU A 215 7.16 8.87 -7.20
C LEU A 215 6.30 7.63 -6.95
N ARG A 216 5.36 7.70 -5.99
CA ARG A 216 4.42 6.62 -5.69
C ARG A 216 3.27 6.59 -6.70
N ASP A 217 2.57 7.71 -6.86
CA ASP A 217 1.39 7.85 -7.71
C ASP A 217 1.77 7.75 -9.20
N GLY A 218 3.03 8.08 -9.52
CA GLY A 218 3.51 8.14 -10.88
C GLY A 218 3.06 9.41 -11.60
N LEU A 219 3.31 9.45 -12.91
CA LEU A 219 2.85 10.54 -13.78
C LEU A 219 1.69 10.08 -14.65
N TYR A 220 0.73 10.97 -14.86
CA TYR A 220 -0.34 10.80 -15.83
C TYR A 220 0.01 11.50 -17.14
N LEU A 221 0.32 10.73 -18.18
CA LEU A 221 0.68 11.21 -19.50
C LEU A 221 -0.47 10.96 -20.47
N VAL A 222 -1.00 12.01 -21.09
CA VAL A 222 -1.97 11.87 -22.18
C VAL A 222 -1.26 11.96 -23.53
N ILE A 223 -1.57 11.07 -24.48
CA ILE A 223 -1.11 11.19 -25.87
C ILE A 223 -2.21 11.87 -26.69
N LEU A 224 -1.90 13.04 -27.24
CA LEU A 224 -2.79 13.85 -28.06
C LEU A 224 -2.27 13.96 -29.49
N GLY A 225 -3.15 14.24 -30.44
CA GLY A 225 -2.78 14.49 -31.84
C GLY A 225 -3.89 14.11 -32.82
N PRO A 226 -3.76 14.48 -34.10
CA PRO A 226 -4.74 14.19 -35.15
C PRO A 226 -5.04 12.67 -35.28
N PRO A 227 -6.21 12.28 -35.85
CA PRO A 227 -6.45 10.90 -36.26
C PRO A 227 -5.31 10.37 -37.13
N ASN A 228 -4.96 9.10 -36.99
CA ASN A 228 -3.88 8.43 -37.74
C ASN A 228 -2.45 8.98 -37.54
N ALA A 229 -2.20 9.96 -36.66
CA ALA A 229 -0.86 10.46 -36.34
C ALA A 229 0.08 9.44 -35.65
N GLY A 230 -0.27 8.16 -35.60
CA GLY A 230 0.58 7.12 -35.01
C GLY A 230 0.53 7.01 -33.47
N LYS A 231 -0.42 7.67 -32.78
CA LYS A 231 -0.55 7.64 -31.31
C LYS A 231 -0.55 6.23 -30.70
N SER A 232 -1.45 5.35 -31.19
CA SER A 232 -1.54 3.97 -30.72
C SER A 232 -0.30 3.15 -31.06
N SER A 233 0.35 3.44 -32.19
CA SER A 233 1.62 2.79 -32.58
C SER A 233 2.76 3.18 -31.62
N LEU A 234 2.84 4.46 -31.24
CA LEU A 234 3.82 4.95 -30.26
C LEU A 234 3.57 4.35 -28.87
N LEU A 235 2.31 4.31 -28.42
CA LEU A 235 1.95 3.68 -27.15
C LEU A 235 2.37 2.21 -27.11
N ASN A 236 2.06 1.46 -28.17
CA ASN A 236 2.43 0.05 -28.26
C ASN A 236 3.95 -0.15 -28.28
N ALA A 237 4.70 0.73 -28.96
CA ALA A 237 6.15 0.69 -28.96
C ALA A 237 6.73 0.93 -27.56
N LEU A 238 6.21 1.92 -26.82
CA LEU A 238 6.61 2.22 -25.44
C LEU A 238 6.19 1.12 -24.45
N ALA A 239 5.02 0.53 -24.63
CA ALA A 239 4.53 -0.58 -23.82
C ALA A 239 5.31 -1.88 -24.07
N GLY A 240 5.83 -2.08 -25.27
CA GLY A 240 6.68 -3.22 -25.62
C GLY A 240 8.05 -3.20 -24.95
N SER A 241 8.61 -2.03 -24.63
CA SER A 241 9.94 -1.87 -24.03
C SER A 241 9.93 -1.73 -22.51
N ASP A 242 8.94 -1.01 -21.94
CA ASP A 242 9.01 -0.48 -20.58
C ASP A 242 7.77 -0.78 -19.73
N ARG A 243 7.08 -1.90 -20.00
CA ARG A 243 5.88 -2.30 -19.26
C ARG A 243 6.18 -2.47 -17.76
N ALA A 244 5.41 -1.76 -16.93
CA ALA A 244 5.40 -2.02 -15.50
C ALA A 244 4.89 -3.45 -15.26
N ILE A 245 5.55 -4.21 -14.38
CA ILE A 245 5.03 -5.52 -13.95
C ILE A 245 3.83 -5.25 -13.05
N VAL A 246 2.64 -5.10 -13.64
CA VAL A 246 1.38 -4.93 -12.90
C VAL A 246 0.80 -6.31 -12.63
N THR A 247 0.31 -6.54 -11.42
CA THR A 247 -0.36 -7.79 -11.06
C THR A 247 -1.65 -7.94 -11.87
N PRO A 248 -1.95 -9.12 -12.45
CA PRO A 248 -3.16 -9.36 -13.21
C PRO A 248 -4.35 -9.57 -12.26
N ILE A 249 -4.75 -8.54 -11.51
CA ILE A 249 -6.00 -8.58 -10.74
C ILE A 249 -7.13 -8.21 -11.69
N ALA A 250 -8.11 -9.11 -11.83
CA ALA A 250 -9.28 -8.91 -12.67
C ALA A 250 -10.08 -7.69 -12.19
N GLY A 251 -10.08 -6.62 -12.99
CA GLY A 251 -10.83 -5.40 -12.71
C GLY A 251 -10.21 -4.12 -13.27
N THR A 252 -8.91 -4.11 -13.59
CA THR A 252 -8.21 -2.88 -14.04
C THR A 252 -7.79 -2.88 -15.51
N THR A 253 -7.96 -3.99 -16.23
CA THR A 253 -7.47 -4.15 -17.62
C THR A 253 -8.56 -4.04 -18.70
N ARG A 254 -9.72 -3.44 -18.39
CA ARG A 254 -10.83 -3.33 -19.36
C ARG A 254 -10.85 -2.05 -20.20
N ASP A 255 -9.97 -1.11 -19.93
CA ASP A 255 -9.82 0.09 -20.76
C ASP A 255 -8.54 -0.03 -21.60
N VAL A 256 -8.71 -0.45 -22.86
CA VAL A 256 -7.64 -0.54 -23.90
C VAL A 256 -6.91 0.80 -24.11
N LEU A 257 -7.40 1.88 -23.51
CA LEU A 257 -6.88 3.24 -23.64
C LEU A 257 -5.80 3.61 -22.60
N ARG A 258 -5.49 2.76 -21.61
CA ARG A 258 -4.52 3.09 -20.54
C ARG A 258 -3.47 2.00 -20.38
N GLU A 259 -2.19 2.37 -20.43
CA GLU A 259 -1.06 1.47 -20.19
C GLU A 259 -0.18 2.02 -19.06
N ALA A 260 0.33 1.12 -18.19
CA ALA A 260 1.26 1.47 -17.12
C ALA A 260 2.70 1.13 -17.53
N LEU A 261 3.56 2.15 -17.56
CA LEU A 261 4.97 2.07 -17.95
C LEU A 261 5.88 2.45 -16.78
N VAL A 262 7.16 2.08 -16.88
CA VAL A 262 8.22 2.59 -16.00
C VAL A 262 9.26 3.31 -16.83
N LEU A 263 9.21 4.64 -16.87
CA LEU A 263 10.18 5.45 -17.61
C LEU A 263 11.28 5.93 -16.66
N ARG A 264 12.51 5.44 -16.86
CA ARG A 264 13.69 5.77 -16.02
C ARG A 264 13.44 5.58 -14.50
N GLY A 265 12.63 4.59 -14.15
CA GLY A 265 12.29 4.26 -12.76
C GLY A 265 11.13 5.05 -12.15
N VAL A 266 10.44 5.89 -12.93
CA VAL A 266 9.21 6.58 -12.53
C VAL A 266 8.01 5.83 -13.12
N PRO A 267 6.99 5.45 -12.33
CA PRO A 267 5.74 4.91 -12.87
C PRO A 267 5.06 5.98 -13.73
N VAL A 268 4.61 5.63 -14.92
CA VAL A 268 3.87 6.52 -15.81
C VAL A 268 2.64 5.78 -16.32
N THR A 269 1.46 6.33 -16.04
CA THR A 269 0.22 5.91 -16.68
C THR A 269 0.05 6.70 -17.97
N VAL A 270 0.09 6.00 -19.10
CA VAL A 270 -0.07 6.62 -20.42
C VAL A 270 -1.46 6.34 -20.95
N VAL A 271 -2.15 7.39 -21.39
CA VAL A 271 -3.50 7.31 -21.94
C VAL A 271 -3.50 7.67 -23.42
N ASP A 272 -3.91 6.73 -24.25
CA ASP A 272 -4.20 7.00 -25.67
C ASP A 272 -5.57 7.66 -25.78
N THR A 273 -5.65 8.73 -26.56
CA THR A 273 -6.91 9.43 -26.82
C THR A 273 -7.32 9.29 -28.28
N ALA A 274 -8.63 9.31 -28.53
CA ALA A 274 -9.14 9.49 -29.88
C ALA A 274 -8.62 10.83 -30.45
N GLY A 275 -8.37 10.87 -31.76
CA GLY A 275 -7.82 12.07 -32.40
C GLY A 275 -8.67 13.32 -32.19
N LEU A 276 -8.03 14.47 -32.00
CA LEU A 276 -8.70 15.76 -31.82
C LEU A 276 -9.10 16.34 -33.19
N ARG A 277 -10.36 16.20 -33.61
CA ARG A 277 -10.96 16.95 -34.73
C ARG A 277 -12.42 17.28 -34.44
N ASP A 278 -12.87 18.49 -34.77
CA ASP A 278 -14.30 18.82 -34.71
C ASP A 278 -15.04 18.03 -35.79
N SER A 279 -16.04 17.25 -35.38
CA SER A 279 -16.81 16.36 -36.25
C SER A 279 -18.27 16.34 -35.84
N ASP A 280 -19.17 16.23 -36.82
CA ASP A 280 -20.62 16.10 -36.62
C ASP A 280 -21.05 14.66 -36.27
N ASP A 281 -20.11 13.69 -36.27
CA ASP A 281 -20.36 12.32 -35.83
C ASP A 281 -20.43 12.26 -34.28
N PRO A 282 -21.56 11.82 -33.69
CA PRO A 282 -21.71 11.71 -32.24
C PRO A 282 -20.66 10.80 -31.56
N ILE A 283 -20.07 9.82 -32.27
CA ILE A 283 -18.99 8.97 -31.75
C ILE A 283 -17.67 9.73 -31.69
N GLU A 284 -17.34 10.51 -32.72
CA GLU A 284 -16.11 11.31 -32.76
C GLU A 284 -16.18 12.50 -31.80
N ALA A 285 -17.34 13.15 -31.68
CA ALA A 285 -17.57 14.22 -30.70
C ALA A 285 -17.39 13.74 -29.25
N GLU A 286 -17.86 12.52 -28.93
CA GLU A 286 -17.62 11.90 -27.62
C GLU A 286 -16.13 11.54 -27.42
N GLY A 287 -15.42 11.15 -28.49
CA GLY A 287 -13.97 10.95 -28.50
C GLY A 287 -13.20 12.22 -28.13
N VAL A 288 -13.51 13.36 -28.75
CA VAL A 288 -12.90 14.66 -28.46
C VAL A 288 -13.24 15.12 -27.04
N ARG A 289 -14.48 14.93 -26.59
CA ARG A 289 -14.89 15.26 -25.22
C ARG A 289 -14.08 14.48 -24.18
N ARG A 290 -13.87 13.18 -24.42
CA ARG A 290 -13.02 12.33 -23.56
C ARG A 290 -11.55 12.76 -23.61
N ALA A 291 -11.00 13.04 -24.79
CA ALA A 291 -9.63 13.51 -24.93
C ALA A 291 -9.39 14.81 -24.14
N ARG A 292 -10.33 15.77 -24.20
CA ARG A 292 -10.28 17.01 -23.42
C ARG A 292 -10.36 16.75 -21.90
N LEU A 293 -11.22 15.81 -21.47
CA LEU A 293 -11.33 15.44 -20.05
C LEU A 293 -10.04 14.79 -19.53
N GLU A 294 -9.42 13.92 -20.32
CA GLU A 294 -8.16 13.26 -19.97
C GLU A 294 -6.99 14.24 -19.97
N ALA A 295 -6.94 15.17 -20.92
CA ALA A 295 -5.93 16.23 -20.95
C ALA A 295 -6.00 17.17 -19.73
N ALA A 296 -7.21 17.48 -19.24
CA ALA A 296 -7.39 18.30 -18.06
C ALA A 296 -6.91 17.61 -16.75
N ARG A 297 -6.75 16.27 -16.77
CA ARG A 297 -6.30 15.47 -15.62
C ARG A 297 -4.83 15.08 -15.71
N ALA A 298 -4.18 15.37 -16.84
CA ALA A 298 -2.82 14.93 -17.09
C ALA A 298 -1.78 15.85 -16.46
N ASP A 299 -0.72 15.26 -15.92
CA ASP A 299 0.48 15.99 -15.51
C ASP A 299 1.21 16.53 -16.75
N HIS A 300 1.20 15.75 -17.83
CA HIS A 300 1.82 16.09 -19.11
C HIS A 300 1.00 15.61 -20.31
N ALA A 301 1.09 16.36 -21.41
CA ALA A 301 0.57 15.95 -22.71
C ALA A 301 1.73 15.69 -23.68
N LEU A 302 1.70 14.54 -24.35
CA LEU A 302 2.57 14.20 -25.47
C LEU A 302 1.79 14.43 -26.77
N ILE A 303 2.14 15.49 -27.49
CA ILE A 303 1.53 15.80 -28.77
C ILE A 303 2.30 15.05 -29.87
N VAL A 304 1.58 14.24 -30.64
CA VAL A 304 2.12 13.46 -31.75
C VAL A 304 1.54 13.98 -33.05
N LEU A 305 2.43 14.41 -33.94
CA LEU A 305 2.12 14.92 -35.26
C LEU A 305 2.80 14.01 -36.30
N ASP A 306 2.12 13.81 -37.43
CA ASP A 306 2.68 13.06 -38.56
C ASP A 306 3.57 14.02 -39.37
N ASP A 307 4.85 13.66 -39.55
CA ASP A 307 5.79 14.49 -40.31
C ASP A 307 5.51 14.50 -41.82
N SER A 308 4.65 13.59 -42.28
CA SER A 308 4.17 13.49 -43.66
C SER A 308 2.87 14.27 -43.91
N ASP A 309 2.21 14.79 -42.87
CA ASP A 309 1.00 15.60 -42.98
C ASP A 309 1.32 17.11 -42.86
N PRO A 310 1.31 17.87 -43.97
CA PRO A 310 1.64 19.30 -43.97
C PRO A 310 0.56 20.18 -43.31
N GLU A 311 -0.61 19.64 -42.94
CA GLU A 311 -1.68 20.35 -42.22
C GLU A 311 -1.69 20.04 -40.71
N ALA A 312 -0.70 19.32 -40.19
CA ALA A 312 -0.59 18.95 -38.78
C ALA A 312 0.01 20.07 -37.92
N ASP A 313 -0.74 21.16 -37.71
CA ASP A 313 -0.48 22.19 -36.67
C ASP A 313 -1.47 22.07 -35.49
#